data_AF-A0A349L6W0-F1
#
_entry.id   AF-A0A349L6W0-F1
#
_cell.length_a   1.000
_cell.length_b   1.000
_cell.length_c   1.000
_cell.angle_alpha   90.00
_cell.angle_beta   90.00
_cell.angle_gamma   90.00
#
_symmetry.space_group_name_H-M   'P 1'
#
loop_
_entity.id
_entity.type
_entity.pdbx_description
1 polymer ?
#
loop_
_entity_poly.entity_id
_entity_poly.type
_entity_poly.pdbx_seq_one_letter_code
_entity_poly.pdbx_strand_id
1 'polypeptide(L)'
;MARAAGVAPRYNRARQAPINHAETPHATLHAPKLRSRFHPLPEPTVRAGSTGRRAHRHHRCRPGRAAGSAAGTRHGALLEQVQIADDFALRTCALLSGTDKLLHGAPETGFAGLRARLAASVAWLDALAPAAFEGAARRAVSSRAGDATLTLDGDVFLLQYALPNFFFHITAADAILRQHGVTIGKHDFDGFHASPRV
;
A
#
# COMPACT_ATOMS: atom_id res chain seq x y z
N MET A 1 -51.55 21.68 7.48
CA MET A 1 -50.31 20.89 7.35
C MET A 1 -49.70 21.16 5.98
N ALA A 2 -48.68 22.02 5.92
CA ALA A 2 -47.99 22.37 4.67
C ALA A 2 -46.67 21.58 4.59
N ARG A 3 -46.51 20.75 3.55
CA ARG A 3 -45.24 20.04 3.26
C ARG A 3 -44.38 20.91 2.35
N ALA A 4 -43.17 21.20 2.81
CA ALA A 4 -42.13 21.86 2.03
C ALA A 4 -41.59 20.94 0.91
N ALA A 5 -41.43 21.51 -0.28
CA ALA A 5 -40.80 20.87 -1.42
C ALA A 5 -39.27 20.82 -1.22
N GLY A 6 -38.71 19.62 -1.25
CA GLY A 6 -37.26 19.39 -1.22
C GLY A 6 -36.64 19.56 -2.61
N VAL A 7 -35.63 20.40 -2.71
CA VAL A 7 -34.79 20.59 -3.90
C VAL A 7 -33.80 19.42 -4.00
N ALA A 8 -33.92 18.60 -5.04
CA ALA A 8 -32.95 17.56 -5.37
C ALA A 8 -31.80 18.11 -6.24
N PRO A 9 -30.53 17.73 -6.02
CA PRO A 9 -29.43 18.18 -6.85
C PRO A 9 -29.45 17.51 -8.24
N ARG A 10 -29.37 18.33 -9.29
CA ARG A 10 -29.31 17.92 -10.69
C ARG A 10 -27.92 17.33 -11.00
N TYR A 11 -27.84 16.01 -11.18
CA TYR A 11 -26.68 15.39 -11.83
C TYR A 11 -26.78 15.59 -13.35
N ASN A 12 -25.76 16.22 -13.93
CA ASN A 12 -25.67 16.54 -15.36
C ASN A 12 -25.47 15.25 -16.18
N ARG A 13 -26.44 14.94 -17.05
CA ARG A 13 -26.60 13.65 -17.75
C ARG A 13 -25.95 13.61 -19.14
N ALA A 14 -25.01 14.50 -19.44
CA ALA A 14 -24.42 14.61 -20.77
C ALA A 14 -22.94 14.20 -20.77
N ARG A 15 -22.70 12.98 -21.29
CA ARG A 15 -21.44 12.31 -21.72
C ARG A 15 -21.24 10.92 -21.10
N GLN A 16 -22.24 10.05 -21.24
CA GLN A 16 -22.02 8.60 -21.21
C GLN A 16 -22.03 8.12 -22.68
N ALA A 17 -20.85 7.77 -23.20
CA ALA A 17 -20.77 6.94 -24.40
C ALA A 17 -21.14 5.49 -24.02
N PRO A 18 -21.80 4.72 -24.92
CA PRO A 18 -22.20 3.36 -24.61
C PRO A 18 -20.96 2.47 -24.45
N ILE A 19 -20.88 1.77 -23.32
CA ILE A 19 -19.90 0.70 -23.12
C ILE A 19 -20.39 -0.49 -23.94
N ASN A 20 -19.74 -0.74 -25.09
CA ASN A 20 -19.95 -1.97 -25.84
C ASN A 20 -19.38 -3.15 -25.03
N HIS A 21 -20.21 -4.16 -24.78
CA HIS A 21 -19.88 -5.37 -24.01
C HIS A 21 -19.13 -6.45 -24.81
N ALA A 22 -18.33 -6.07 -25.79
CA ALA A 22 -17.51 -7.00 -26.56
C ALA A 22 -16.04 -6.61 -26.40
N GLU A 23 -15.23 -7.59 -25.98
CA GLU A 23 -13.80 -7.51 -25.61
C GLU A 23 -13.55 -7.10 -24.15
N THR A 24 -13.59 -8.08 -23.25
CA THR A 24 -12.91 -8.02 -21.96
C THR A 24 -11.41 -8.19 -22.20
N PRO A 25 -10.56 -7.16 -22.05
CA PRO A 25 -9.13 -7.38 -21.98
C PRO A 25 -8.85 -8.00 -20.61
N HIS A 26 -8.17 -9.14 -20.59
CA HIS A 26 -7.60 -9.73 -19.39
C HIS A 26 -6.92 -8.62 -18.57
N ALA A 27 -7.37 -8.43 -17.32
CA ALA A 27 -6.75 -7.53 -16.37
C ALA A 27 -5.35 -8.06 -16.03
N THR A 28 -4.41 -7.77 -16.92
CA THR A 28 -2.99 -7.95 -16.68
C THR A 28 -2.65 -6.87 -15.65
N LEU A 29 -2.39 -7.28 -14.41
CA LEU A 29 -1.73 -6.41 -13.44
C LEU A 29 -0.39 -6.02 -14.07
N HIS A 30 -0.36 -4.87 -14.72
CA HIS A 30 0.85 -4.28 -15.27
C HIS A 30 1.76 -3.95 -14.08
N ALA A 31 2.71 -4.84 -13.80
CA ALA A 31 3.82 -4.69 -12.87
C ALA A 31 4.87 -3.57 -13.17
N PRO A 32 4.86 -2.75 -14.25
CA PRO A 32 5.94 -1.79 -14.48
C PRO A 32 6.09 -0.65 -13.44
N LYS A 33 5.10 -0.38 -12.58
CA LYS A 33 5.05 0.87 -11.80
C LYS A 33 5.59 0.81 -10.35
N LEU A 34 6.09 -0.34 -9.89
CA LEU A 34 6.92 -0.36 -8.65
C LEU A 34 8.34 0.17 -8.90
N ARG A 35 8.86 0.01 -10.13
CA ARG A 35 10.25 0.38 -10.49
C ARG A 35 10.51 1.89 -10.45
N SER A 36 9.50 2.73 -10.70
CA SER A 36 9.67 4.19 -10.75
C SER A 36 9.65 4.90 -9.39
N ARG A 37 9.35 4.19 -8.30
CA ARG A 37 9.14 4.80 -6.97
C ARG A 37 10.45 5.10 -6.21
N PHE A 38 11.57 4.60 -6.72
CA PHE A 38 12.83 4.57 -5.97
C PHE A 38 14.08 5.00 -6.77
N HIS A 39 13.92 5.64 -7.94
CA HIS A 39 14.99 6.40 -8.59
C HIS A 39 15.16 7.76 -7.89
N PRO A 40 16.38 8.34 -7.85
CA PRO A 40 16.97 8.83 -6.61
C PRO A 40 16.11 9.94 -5.98
N LEU A 41 15.46 9.64 -4.85
CA LEU A 41 14.86 10.70 -4.03
C LEU A 41 16.01 11.60 -3.53
N PRO A 42 15.92 12.93 -3.70
CA PRO A 42 16.92 13.83 -3.13
C PRO A 42 16.94 13.66 -1.61
N GLU A 43 18.15 13.60 -1.04
CA GLU A 43 18.35 13.71 0.41
C GLU A 43 17.55 14.91 0.93
N PRO A 44 16.74 14.78 2.00
CA PRO A 44 15.92 15.87 2.48
C PRO A 44 16.83 17.00 2.98
N THR A 45 16.97 18.06 2.18
CA THR A 45 17.57 19.31 2.62
C THR A 45 16.57 19.95 3.57
N VAL A 46 16.79 19.77 4.87
CA VAL A 46 15.99 20.38 5.93
C VAL A 46 16.15 21.90 5.83
N ARG A 47 15.23 22.58 5.15
CA ARG A 47 15.11 24.04 5.24
C ARG A 47 14.24 24.36 6.45
N ALA A 48 14.88 24.79 7.53
CA ALA A 48 14.21 25.27 8.74
C ALA A 48 13.40 26.53 8.41
N GLY A 49 12.09 26.38 8.24
CA GLY A 49 11.12 27.46 8.21
C GLY A 49 10.46 27.59 9.58
N SER A 50 10.78 28.65 10.30
CA SER A 50 10.09 29.04 11.53
C SER A 50 8.71 29.61 11.20
N THR A 51 7.67 29.20 11.95
CA THR A 51 6.66 30.08 12.59
C THR A 51 5.42 29.29 13.03
N GLY A 52 4.83 29.71 14.16
CA GLY A 52 3.38 29.62 14.36
C GLY A 52 2.85 28.54 15.31
N ARG A 53 3.04 28.71 16.62
CA ARG A 53 2.24 27.99 17.64
C ARG A 53 0.79 28.46 17.58
N ARG A 54 -0.18 27.54 17.49
CA ARG A 54 -1.50 27.69 18.11
C ARG A 54 -1.98 26.33 18.60
N ALA A 55 -2.25 26.29 19.90
CA ALA A 55 -2.72 25.13 20.62
C ALA A 55 -4.24 25.05 20.55
N HIS A 56 -4.78 23.86 20.28
CA HIS A 56 -6.09 23.48 20.77
C HIS A 56 -5.98 22.10 21.43
N ARG A 57 -6.24 22.09 22.74
CA ARG A 57 -6.42 20.88 23.55
C ARG A 57 -7.82 20.35 23.26
N HIS A 58 -7.98 19.04 23.15
CA HIS A 58 -8.82 18.21 24.03
C HIS A 58 -8.79 16.76 23.54
N HIS A 59 -8.27 15.87 24.40
CA HIS A 59 -8.78 14.55 24.79
C HIS A 59 -7.64 13.84 25.53
N ARG A 60 -7.78 13.70 26.85
CA ARG A 60 -6.84 12.97 27.71
C ARG A 60 -7.15 11.49 27.63
N CYS A 61 -6.38 10.73 26.86
CA CYS A 61 -6.23 9.29 27.08
C CYS A 61 -5.02 9.05 28.00
N ARG A 62 -5.21 8.28 29.08
CA ARG A 62 -4.13 7.87 29.99
C ARG A 62 -3.14 6.97 29.23
N PRO A 63 -1.82 7.17 29.33
CA PRO A 63 -0.87 6.21 28.81
C PRO A 63 -0.73 5.04 29.79
N GLY A 64 -1.11 3.84 29.36
CA GLY A 64 -0.60 2.61 29.97
C GLY A 64 0.90 2.53 29.72
N ARG A 65 1.66 2.16 30.74
CA ARG A 65 3.12 1.95 30.66
C ARG A 65 3.43 0.91 29.58
N ALA A 66 3.99 1.36 28.45
CA ALA A 66 4.77 0.50 27.58
C ALA A 66 6.20 0.45 28.13
N ALA A 67 6.61 -0.74 28.60
CA ALA A 67 8.01 -1.06 28.85
C ALA A 67 8.81 -0.94 27.54
N GLY A 68 10.05 -0.48 27.65
CA GLY A 68 10.80 0.14 26.57
C GLY A 68 11.18 -0.78 25.41
N SER A 69 11.09 -0.21 24.22
CA SER A 69 12.00 -0.47 23.11
C SER A 69 12.47 0.89 22.59
N ALA A 70 13.75 0.99 22.27
CA ALA A 70 14.45 2.22 21.95
C ALA A 70 13.68 3.06 20.91
N ALA A 71 13.67 4.38 21.12
CA ALA A 71 13.02 5.37 20.27
C ALA A 71 13.31 5.11 18.78
N GLY A 72 12.34 4.50 18.09
CA GLY A 72 12.39 4.33 16.65
C GLY A 72 12.46 5.71 16.03
N THR A 73 13.59 6.02 15.38
CA THR A 73 13.66 7.22 14.54
C THR A 73 12.50 7.14 13.55
N ARG A 74 11.87 8.27 13.21
CA ARG A 74 10.73 8.26 12.28
C ARG A 74 11.05 7.60 10.92
N HIS A 75 12.33 7.58 10.56
CA HIS A 75 12.88 6.81 9.44
C HIS A 75 12.66 5.29 9.60
N GLY A 76 12.87 4.73 10.80
CA GLY A 76 12.61 3.32 11.08
C GLY A 76 11.15 2.93 10.83
N ALA A 77 10.20 3.78 11.23
CA ALA A 77 8.78 3.54 11.00
C ALA A 77 8.42 3.52 9.50
N LEU A 78 9.00 4.39 8.67
CA LEU A 78 8.78 4.37 7.23
C LEU A 78 9.30 3.07 6.60
N LEU A 79 10.55 2.70 6.93
CA LEU A 79 11.19 1.49 6.40
C LEU A 79 10.37 0.24 6.75
N GLU A 80 9.91 0.14 7.99
CA GLU A 80 9.08 -0.96 8.47
C GLU A 80 7.78 -1.08 7.67
N GLN A 81 7.05 0.02 7.43
CA GLN A 81 5.82 -0.03 6.64
C GLN A 81 6.07 -0.56 5.22
N VAL A 82 7.16 -0.12 4.57
CA VAL A 82 7.49 -0.59 3.22
C VAL A 82 7.92 -2.06 3.22
N GLN A 83 8.70 -2.49 4.22
CA GLN A 83 9.11 -3.89 4.37
C GLN A 83 7.92 -4.83 4.61
N ILE A 84 6.94 -4.41 5.40
CA ILE A 84 5.73 -5.21 5.64
C ILE A 84 4.87 -5.29 4.37
N ALA A 85 4.69 -4.18 3.64
CA ALA A 85 3.96 -4.21 2.37
C ALA A 85 4.63 -5.16 1.35
N ASP A 86 5.96 -5.10 1.25
CA ASP A 86 6.75 -6.02 0.42
C ASP A 86 6.55 -7.48 0.85
N ASP A 87 6.61 -7.80 2.16
CA ASP A 87 6.38 -9.15 2.65
C ASP A 87 4.97 -9.67 2.32
N PHE A 88 3.94 -8.82 2.42
CA PHE A 88 2.59 -9.19 2.01
C PHE A 88 2.51 -9.56 0.53
N ALA A 89 3.18 -8.82 -0.35
CA ALA A 89 3.23 -9.16 -1.78
C ALA A 89 3.90 -10.53 -1.99
N LEU A 90 5.09 -10.72 -1.42
CA LEU A 90 5.86 -11.96 -1.57
C LEU A 90 5.13 -13.17 -0.99
N ARG A 91 4.63 -13.06 0.24
CA ARG A 91 3.93 -14.14 0.94
C ARG A 91 2.66 -14.55 0.19
N THR A 92 1.90 -13.58 -0.30
CA THR A 92 0.66 -13.84 -1.02
C THR A 92 0.93 -14.56 -2.33
N CYS A 93 1.89 -14.08 -3.12
CA CYS A 93 2.26 -14.72 -4.37
C CYS A 93 2.84 -16.11 -4.15
N ALA A 94 3.66 -16.32 -3.12
CA ALA A 94 4.20 -17.63 -2.75
C ALA A 94 3.09 -18.64 -2.42
N LEU A 95 2.16 -18.26 -1.53
CA LEU A 95 1.04 -19.13 -1.14
C LEU A 95 0.12 -19.46 -2.32
N LEU A 96 -0.19 -18.47 -3.16
CA LEU A 96 -1.10 -18.66 -4.29
C LEU A 96 -0.45 -19.43 -5.45
N SER A 97 0.85 -19.29 -5.68
CA SER A 97 1.57 -20.05 -6.71
C SER A 97 2.08 -21.41 -6.25
N GLY A 98 2.10 -21.66 -4.92
CA GLY A 98 2.70 -22.86 -4.35
C GLY A 98 4.23 -22.88 -4.39
N THR A 99 4.88 -21.74 -4.65
CA THR A 99 6.35 -21.60 -4.65
C THR A 99 6.87 -21.14 -3.30
N ASP A 100 8.13 -21.43 -3.00
CA ASP A 100 8.79 -20.87 -1.81
C ASP A 100 8.90 -19.34 -1.89
N LYS A 101 8.56 -18.69 -0.79
CA LYS A 101 8.67 -17.23 -0.68
C LYS A 101 10.14 -16.81 -0.73
N LEU A 102 10.45 -15.78 -1.52
CA LEU A 102 11.73 -15.09 -1.40
C LEU A 102 11.95 -14.61 0.04
N LEU A 103 13.04 -15.04 0.66
CA LEU A 103 13.46 -14.56 1.96
C LEU A 103 14.52 -13.49 1.77
N HIS A 104 14.25 -12.31 2.33
CA HIS A 104 15.30 -11.32 2.55
C HIS A 104 16.11 -11.73 3.78
N GLY A 105 17.40 -11.39 3.78
CA GLY A 105 18.29 -11.62 4.93
C GLY A 105 17.95 -10.73 6.13
N ALA A 106 18.97 -10.20 6.81
CA ALA A 106 18.73 -9.23 7.88
C ALA A 106 17.95 -8.01 7.36
N PRO A 107 17.05 -7.41 8.16
CA PRO A 107 16.32 -6.22 7.75
C PRO A 107 17.25 -5.10 7.28
N GLU A 108 17.01 -4.62 6.07
CA GLU A 108 17.80 -3.57 5.46
C GLU A 108 17.74 -2.27 6.26
N THR A 109 18.89 -1.58 6.36
CA THR A 109 18.98 -0.26 6.99
C THR A 109 19.07 0.84 5.92
N GLY A 110 18.31 1.92 6.13
CA GLY A 110 18.27 3.05 5.22
C GLY A 110 17.60 2.78 3.86
N PHE A 111 17.58 3.80 3.01
CA PHE A 111 16.89 3.74 1.73
C PHE A 111 17.61 2.90 0.68
N ALA A 112 18.96 2.85 0.68
CA ALA A 112 19.71 2.09 -0.30
C ALA A 112 19.39 0.57 -0.23
N GLY A 113 19.41 0.00 0.98
CA GLY A 113 19.03 -1.39 1.19
C GLY A 113 17.55 -1.63 0.87
N LEU A 114 16.66 -0.72 1.27
CA LEU A 114 15.23 -0.83 0.93
C LEU A 114 14.99 -0.88 -0.60
N ARG A 115 15.74 -0.11 -1.38
CA ARG A 115 15.65 -0.16 -2.85
C ARG A 115 16.14 -1.49 -3.42
N ALA A 116 17.26 -2.00 -2.91
CA ALA A 116 17.80 -3.29 -3.33
C ALA A 116 16.81 -4.42 -3.03
N ARG A 117 16.21 -4.41 -1.83
CA ARG A 117 15.13 -5.32 -1.43
C ARG A 117 13.99 -5.33 -2.44
N LEU A 118 13.43 -4.14 -2.72
CA LEU A 118 12.29 -4.03 -3.64
C LEU A 118 12.65 -4.44 -5.07
N ALA A 119 13.86 -4.17 -5.52
CA ALA A 119 14.33 -4.63 -6.83
C ALA A 119 14.38 -6.17 -6.90
N ALA A 120 14.88 -6.83 -5.85
CA ALA A 120 14.89 -8.29 -5.75
C ALA A 120 13.48 -8.88 -5.70
N SER A 121 12.58 -8.27 -4.90
CA SER A 121 11.17 -8.68 -4.83
C SER A 121 10.46 -8.59 -6.17
N VAL A 122 10.63 -7.46 -6.89
CA VAL A 122 10.05 -7.29 -8.23
C VAL A 122 10.61 -8.32 -9.20
N ALA A 123 11.93 -8.56 -9.20
CA ALA A 123 12.53 -9.56 -10.06
C ALA A 123 12.01 -10.99 -9.78
N TRP A 124 11.80 -11.33 -8.51
CA TRP A 124 11.22 -12.62 -8.13
C TRP A 124 9.75 -12.73 -8.55
N LEU A 125 8.94 -11.69 -8.34
CA LEU A 125 7.54 -11.65 -8.78
C LEU A 125 7.42 -11.75 -10.30
N ASP A 126 8.26 -11.03 -11.05
CA ASP A 126 8.33 -11.05 -12.52
C ASP A 126 8.70 -12.46 -13.06
N ALA A 127 9.40 -13.27 -12.25
CA ALA A 127 9.83 -14.62 -12.64
C ALA A 127 8.78 -15.72 -12.38
N LEU A 128 7.69 -15.41 -11.64
CA LEU A 128 6.65 -16.40 -11.38
C LEU A 128 5.86 -16.70 -12.65
N ALA A 129 5.80 -17.98 -13.03
CA ALA A 129 5.05 -18.41 -14.20
C ALA A 129 3.53 -18.25 -13.94
N PRO A 130 2.76 -17.65 -14.88
CA PRO A 130 1.30 -17.54 -14.74
C PRO A 130 0.62 -18.89 -14.48
N ALA A 131 1.11 -19.97 -15.10
CA ALA A 131 0.62 -21.33 -14.91
C ALA A 131 0.70 -21.83 -13.46
N ALA A 132 1.58 -21.27 -12.63
CA ALA A 132 1.68 -21.63 -11.21
C ALA A 132 0.44 -21.17 -10.40
N PHE A 133 -0.30 -20.19 -10.90
CA PHE A 133 -1.51 -19.67 -10.27
C PHE A 133 -2.79 -20.39 -10.72
N GLU A 134 -2.70 -21.39 -11.60
CA GLU A 134 -3.86 -22.13 -12.07
C GLU A 134 -4.58 -22.81 -10.90
N GLY A 135 -5.89 -22.58 -10.83
CA GLY A 135 -6.74 -23.05 -9.73
C GLY A 135 -6.50 -22.39 -8.36
N ALA A 136 -5.56 -21.44 -8.24
CA ALA A 136 -5.20 -20.82 -6.96
C ALA A 136 -6.38 -20.18 -6.25
N ALA A 137 -7.31 -19.58 -7.00
CA ALA A 137 -8.51 -18.94 -6.46
C ALA A 137 -9.34 -19.87 -5.55
N ARG A 138 -9.40 -21.18 -5.85
CA ARG A 138 -10.22 -22.16 -5.11
C ARG A 138 -9.40 -23.02 -4.14
N ARG A 139 -8.07 -22.91 -4.17
CA ARG A 139 -7.20 -23.69 -3.30
C ARG A 139 -7.16 -23.02 -1.93
N ALA A 140 -7.43 -23.78 -0.88
CA ALA A 140 -7.26 -23.31 0.48
C ALA A 140 -5.79 -22.98 0.76
N VAL A 141 -5.54 -21.78 1.26
CA VAL A 141 -4.22 -21.30 1.69
C VAL A 141 -4.24 -20.99 3.18
N SER A 142 -3.18 -21.38 3.89
CA SER A 142 -3.04 -21.15 5.32
C SER A 142 -1.93 -20.15 5.61
N SER A 143 -2.23 -19.24 6.52
CA SER A 143 -1.39 -18.09 6.84
C SER A 143 -1.57 -17.72 8.32
N ARG A 144 -0.48 -17.37 9.00
CA ARG A 144 -0.53 -16.75 10.33
C ARG A 144 -0.94 -15.29 10.24
N ALA A 145 -1.93 -14.90 11.06
CA ALA A 145 -2.40 -13.54 11.27
C ALA A 145 -2.26 -13.21 12.77
N GLY A 146 -1.09 -12.69 13.17
CA GLY A 146 -0.71 -12.66 14.58
C GLY A 146 -0.65 -14.08 15.14
N ASP A 147 -1.34 -14.31 16.27
CA ASP A 147 -1.39 -15.62 16.93
C ASP A 147 -2.39 -16.59 16.26
N ALA A 148 -3.29 -16.07 15.43
CA ALA A 148 -4.31 -16.87 14.76
C ALA A 148 -3.77 -17.53 13.48
N THR A 149 -4.26 -18.73 13.20
CA THR A 149 -4.12 -19.36 11.88
C THR A 149 -5.36 -19.02 11.06
N LEU A 150 -5.14 -18.42 9.89
CA LEU A 150 -6.16 -18.07 8.92
C LEU A 150 -6.05 -19.05 7.75
N THR A 151 -7.11 -19.82 7.50
CA THR A 151 -7.22 -20.70 6.33
C THR A 151 -8.40 -20.24 5.49
N LEU A 152 -8.16 -19.85 4.25
CA LEU A 152 -9.15 -19.28 3.34
C LEU A 152 -8.92 -19.82 1.92
N ASP A 153 -9.97 -19.83 1.10
CA ASP A 153 -9.80 -20.01 -0.34
C ASP A 153 -8.98 -18.86 -0.92
N GLY A 154 -8.19 -19.14 -1.95
CA GLY A 154 -7.18 -18.21 -2.45
C GLY A 154 -7.71 -16.86 -2.92
N ASP A 155 -8.93 -16.81 -3.47
CA ASP A 155 -9.58 -15.55 -3.86
C ASP A 155 -10.01 -14.71 -2.64
N VAL A 156 -10.62 -15.33 -1.63
CA VAL A 156 -10.98 -14.70 -0.36
C VAL A 156 -9.72 -14.22 0.35
N PHE A 157 -8.67 -15.06 0.38
CA PHE A 157 -7.38 -14.70 0.94
C PHE A 157 -6.78 -13.48 0.23
N LEU A 158 -6.74 -13.47 -1.10
CA LEU A 158 -6.17 -12.36 -1.87
C LEU A 158 -6.95 -11.07 -1.65
N LEU A 159 -8.26 -11.11 -1.87
CA LEU A 159 -9.11 -9.93 -1.97
C LEU A 159 -9.50 -9.36 -0.60
N GLN A 160 -9.71 -10.21 0.40
CA GLN A 160 -10.25 -9.79 1.69
C GLN A 160 -9.20 -9.74 2.80
N TYR A 161 -8.03 -10.35 2.61
CA TYR A 161 -6.96 -10.35 3.62
C TYR A 161 -5.66 -9.72 3.09
N ALA A 162 -5.07 -10.25 2.02
CA ALA A 162 -3.76 -9.83 1.55
C ALA A 162 -3.75 -8.41 0.98
N LEU A 163 -4.64 -8.10 0.02
CA LEU A 163 -4.70 -6.77 -0.59
C LEU A 163 -5.03 -5.65 0.42
N PRO A 164 -6.02 -5.82 1.33
CA PRO A 164 -6.26 -4.82 2.37
C PRO A 164 -5.05 -4.52 3.25
N ASN A 165 -4.31 -5.55 3.68
CA ASN A 165 -3.08 -5.35 4.46
C ASN A 165 -1.99 -4.67 3.64
N PHE A 166 -1.76 -5.12 2.40
CA PHE A 166 -0.80 -4.50 1.50
C PHE A 166 -1.07 -2.99 1.34
N PHE A 167 -2.31 -2.61 1.01
CA PHE A 167 -2.66 -1.20 0.81
C PHE A 167 -2.66 -0.40 2.12
N PHE A 168 -2.97 -1.01 3.26
CA PHE A 168 -2.85 -0.36 4.57
C PHE A 168 -1.42 0.13 4.80
N HIS A 169 -0.43 -0.75 4.60
CA HIS A 169 0.98 -0.44 4.82
C HIS A 169 1.55 0.56 3.80
N ILE A 170 1.16 0.47 2.52
CA ILE A 170 1.54 1.49 1.52
C ILE A 170 0.94 2.86 1.89
N THR A 171 -0.33 2.90 2.29
CA THR A 171 -0.99 4.15 2.69
C THR A 171 -0.33 4.76 3.94
N ALA A 172 0.07 3.91 4.90
CA ALA A 172 0.80 4.36 6.09
C ALA A 172 2.18 4.93 5.73
N ALA A 173 2.93 4.28 4.82
CA ALA A 173 4.19 4.80 4.32
C ALA A 173 4.03 6.18 3.64
N ASP A 174 3.02 6.34 2.79
CA ASP A 174 2.67 7.61 2.16
C ASP A 174 2.30 8.70 3.19
N ALA A 175 1.54 8.34 4.23
CA ALA A 175 1.21 9.28 5.29
C ALA A 175 2.46 9.75 6.05
N ILE A 176 3.40 8.85 6.33
CA ILE A 176 4.68 9.19 6.96
C ILE A 176 5.49 10.13 6.06
N LEU A 177 5.62 9.82 4.76
CA LEU A 177 6.32 10.68 3.80
C LEU A 177 5.71 12.10 3.75
N ARG A 178 4.39 12.22 3.70
CA ARG A 178 3.68 13.51 3.75
C ARG A 178 3.95 14.26 5.06
N GLN A 179 3.93 13.55 6.19
CA GLN A 179 4.24 14.14 7.49
C GLN A 179 5.70 14.65 7.56
N HIS A 180 6.60 14.07 6.76
CA HIS A 180 7.99 14.51 6.61
C HIS A 180 8.18 15.63 5.57
N GLY A 181 7.11 16.18 5.00
CA GLY A 181 7.18 17.28 4.05
C GLY A 181 7.54 16.84 2.63
N VAL A 182 7.52 15.54 2.33
CA VAL A 182 7.69 15.05 0.96
C VAL A 182 6.41 15.35 0.18
N THR A 183 6.56 16.07 -0.93
CA THR A 183 5.45 16.42 -1.82
C THR A 183 5.02 15.20 -2.63
N ILE A 184 4.07 14.43 -2.09
CA ILE A 184 3.42 13.30 -2.78
C ILE A 184 1.89 13.45 -2.78
N GLY A 185 1.27 13.16 -3.92
CA GLY A 185 -0.16 13.25 -4.18
C GLY A 185 -0.81 11.88 -4.43
N LYS A 186 -2.10 11.89 -4.79
CA LYS A 186 -2.82 10.66 -5.17
C LYS A 186 -2.27 10.03 -6.46
N HIS A 187 -1.75 10.87 -7.37
CA HIS A 187 -1.05 10.43 -8.56
C HIS A 187 0.10 9.46 -8.23
N ASP A 188 0.88 9.74 -7.18
CA ASP A 188 2.01 8.90 -6.79
C ASP A 188 1.55 7.58 -6.13
N PHE A 189 0.34 7.56 -5.57
CA PHE A 189 -0.25 6.37 -4.98
C PHE A 189 -0.83 5.43 -6.05
N ASP A 190 -1.74 5.90 -6.90
CA ASP A 190 -2.50 5.04 -7.83
C ASP A 190 -2.11 5.18 -9.31
N GLY A 191 -1.42 6.25 -9.70
CA GLY A 191 -1.03 6.51 -11.08
C GLY A 191 -2.19 6.78 -12.05
N PHE A 192 -3.42 6.92 -11.57
CA PHE A 192 -4.62 7.25 -12.36
C PHE A 192 -5.05 8.71 -12.17
N HIS A 193 -4.79 9.29 -10.99
CA HIS A 193 -5.09 10.70 -10.77
C HIS A 193 -4.13 11.60 -11.57
N ALA A 194 -4.64 12.36 -12.54
CA ALA A 194 -3.91 13.48 -13.09
C ALA A 194 -3.98 14.65 -12.09
N SER A 195 -2.85 15.00 -11.48
CA SER A 195 -2.72 16.18 -10.63
C SER A 195 -1.55 17.04 -11.13
N PRO A 196 -1.64 18.38 -11.11
CA PRO A 196 -0.48 19.22 -11.38
C PRO A 196 0.67 18.79 -10.46
N ARG A 197 1.87 18.59 -11.02
CA ARG A 197 3.06 18.37 -10.20
C ARG A 197 3.30 19.67 -9.43
N VAL A 198 3.14 19.61 -8.12
CA VAL A 198 3.43 20.70 -7.17
C VAL A 198 4.93 20.85 -6.98
#